data_AF-A0A353R343-F1
#
_entry.id   AF-A0A353R343-F1
#
_cell.length_a   1.000
_cell.length_b   1.000
_cell.length_c   1.000
_cell.angle_alpha   90.00
_cell.angle_beta   90.00
_cell.angle_gamma   90.00
#
_symmetry.space_group_name_H-M   'P 1'
#
loop_
_entity.id
_entity.type
_entity.pdbx_description
1 polymer ?
#
loop_
_entity_poly.entity_id
_entity_poly.type
_entity_poly.pdbx_seq_one_letter_code
_entity_poly.pdbx_strand_id
1 'polypeptide(L)'
;MSTIEPVTSVEEAEAPSEPTDLTRADLYLNRHISLLAFNERVLAQARDPGVPLLERLKFLCITSSNLDEFFETRVAGLKELQAYGAWQVDVDNRSPAETLRLITARAHELVVEQYRVLNEELLPALAHEQIHLIAPKRWTKAQRAWVRRHFEEEVSPLLSPIGLDPAHPFPRILNKSLNFILSLEGKDAFGRNSALAVLQAPRILPRVIAMPQEVAPKGHCFVLLSEIIRTHAEDLFPGMQVKGFYPFRLTRNSEMFVDEEEVDDLLRAMEGELSSRRYGDEVRLEVARECPTEMVELLLKQFELEHSDVYSVDGPVNLSRLMAMIDQVERPELKYPPFTPGLPRELVGASGSAMGNLFEVIRKGDVLLHQPFQSFMPVVEFLRQASQDPQVLAIRMTLYRTGADSAIVDLLRQAAIRGKEVTVVVELRARFDEEANISLATRLQEAGAHVVYGVVGYKTH
;
A
#
# COMPACT_ATOMS: atom_id res chain seq x y z
N MET A 1 25.23 -39.52 32.37
CA MET A 1 23.94 -39.01 32.87
C MET A 1 24.25 -37.84 33.79
N SER A 2 24.12 -36.62 33.26
CA SER A 2 24.30 -35.38 34.03
C SER A 2 22.94 -35.03 34.61
N THR A 3 22.82 -35.08 35.93
CA THR A 3 21.63 -34.64 36.68
C THR A 3 21.57 -33.12 36.62
N ILE A 4 20.53 -32.59 35.97
CA ILE A 4 20.17 -31.18 35.99
C ILE A 4 19.55 -30.90 37.36
N GLU A 5 20.19 -30.05 38.17
CA GLU A 5 19.61 -29.55 39.42
C GLU A 5 18.44 -28.60 39.11
N PRO A 6 17.35 -28.64 39.90
CA PRO A 6 16.23 -27.72 39.72
C PRO A 6 16.64 -26.32 40.17
N VAL A 7 16.36 -25.32 39.35
CA VAL A 7 16.51 -23.90 39.70
C VAL A 7 15.45 -23.55 40.75
N THR A 8 15.78 -23.69 42.02
CA THR A 8 14.97 -23.21 43.15
C THR A 8 15.52 -21.88 43.65
N SER A 9 15.07 -20.78 43.04
CA SER A 9 14.89 -19.47 43.67
C SER A 9 14.46 -18.48 42.58
N VAL A 10 13.14 -18.35 42.38
CA VAL A 10 12.61 -17.10 41.84
C VAL A 10 12.63 -16.15 43.03
N GLU A 11 13.54 -15.18 43.06
CA GLU A 11 13.42 -14.04 43.96
C GLU A 11 12.04 -13.42 43.71
N GLU A 12 11.16 -13.46 44.72
CA GLU A 12 9.94 -12.65 44.71
C GLU A 12 10.38 -11.19 44.55
N ALA A 13 10.19 -10.63 43.36
CA ALA A 13 10.38 -9.21 43.13
C ALA A 13 9.49 -8.46 44.14
N GLU A 14 10.10 -7.70 45.04
CA GLU A 14 9.39 -6.81 45.97
C GLU A 14 8.38 -5.99 45.16
N ALA A 15 7.10 -6.14 45.50
CA ALA A 15 6.04 -5.35 44.87
C ALA A 15 6.34 -3.86 45.11
N PRO A 16 6.28 -3.00 44.07
CA PRO A 16 6.61 -1.59 44.21
C PRO A 16 5.77 -0.96 45.33
N SER A 17 6.46 -0.28 46.26
CA SER A 17 5.92 0.18 47.54
C SER A 17 4.96 1.37 47.45
N GLU A 18 4.75 1.94 46.26
CA GLU A 18 3.76 2.98 45.99
C GLU A 18 3.06 2.72 44.64
N PRO A 19 1.75 2.98 44.52
CA PRO A 19 1.05 2.87 43.25
C PRO A 19 1.68 3.85 42.25
N THR A 20 2.15 3.32 41.11
CA THR A 20 2.71 4.14 40.04
C THR A 20 1.66 5.13 39.53
N ASP A 21 1.98 6.42 39.57
CA ASP A 21 1.12 7.47 39.01
C ASP A 21 1.08 7.34 37.48
N LEU A 22 0.04 6.70 36.96
CA LEU A 22 -0.21 6.47 35.54
C LEU A 22 -0.57 7.76 34.78
N THR A 23 -0.63 8.94 35.42
CA THR A 23 -0.84 10.21 34.71
C THR A 23 0.45 10.83 34.17
N ARG A 24 1.60 10.24 34.54
CA ARG A 24 2.91 10.70 34.14
C ARG A 24 3.19 10.44 32.65
N ALA A 25 3.31 11.52 31.89
CA ALA A 25 3.58 11.49 30.45
C ALA A 25 4.88 10.75 30.06
N ASP A 26 5.90 10.77 30.91
CA ASP A 26 7.18 10.10 30.66
C ASP A 26 7.11 8.57 30.74
N LEU A 27 5.99 8.00 31.22
CA LEU A 27 5.73 6.56 31.21
C LEU A 27 5.25 6.05 29.84
N TYR A 28 4.87 6.95 28.93
CA TYR A 28 4.24 6.58 27.67
C TYR A 28 5.12 6.88 26.47
N LEU A 29 5.05 6.00 25.47
CA LEU A 29 5.65 6.24 24.17
C LEU A 29 4.63 6.94 23.26
N ASN A 30 5.09 7.92 22.50
CA ASN A 30 4.29 8.49 21.44
C ASN A 30 3.96 7.42 20.40
N ARG A 31 2.66 7.14 20.19
CA ARG A 31 2.20 6.09 19.26
C ARG A 31 2.67 6.29 17.82
N HIS A 32 2.82 7.53 17.37
CA HIS A 32 3.24 7.84 16.00
C HIS A 32 4.73 7.56 15.80
N ILE A 33 5.55 7.94 16.79
CA ILE A 33 6.98 7.62 16.80
C ILE A 33 7.21 6.12 16.97
N SER A 34 6.41 5.45 17.80
CA SER A 34 6.43 3.98 17.93
C SER A 34 6.13 3.29 16.59
N LEU A 35 5.19 3.81 15.80
CA LEU A 35 4.87 3.29 14.48
C LEU A 35 5.98 3.54 13.44
N LEU A 36 6.70 4.66 13.53
CA LEU A 36 7.91 4.88 12.73
C LEU A 36 9.02 3.90 13.11
N ALA A 37 9.23 3.65 14.41
CA ALA A 37 10.19 2.64 14.88
C ALA A 37 9.82 1.21 14.44
N PHE A 38 8.52 0.89 14.36
CA PHE A 38 8.07 -0.34 13.72
C PHE A 38 8.51 -0.41 12.26
N ASN A 39 8.35 0.67 11.48
CA ASN A 39 8.80 0.71 10.08
C ASN A 39 10.32 0.64 9.93
N GLU A 40 11.08 1.23 10.86
CA GLU A 40 12.53 1.01 10.96
C GLU A 40 12.85 -0.49 11.14
N ARG A 41 12.05 -1.22 11.95
CA ARG A 41 12.22 -2.66 12.13
C ARG A 41 11.88 -3.47 10.87
N VAL A 42 10.88 -3.04 10.10
CA VAL A 42 10.57 -3.64 8.78
C VAL A 42 11.73 -3.40 7.82
N LEU A 43 12.28 -2.19 7.77
CA LEU A 43 13.45 -1.89 6.94
C LEU A 43 14.69 -2.70 7.35
N ALA A 44 14.85 -3.00 8.64
CA ALA A 44 15.94 -3.85 9.11
C ALA A 44 15.91 -5.25 8.48
N GLN A 45 14.72 -5.77 8.11
CA GLN A 45 14.62 -7.04 7.36
C GLN A 45 15.16 -6.94 5.93
N ALA A 46 15.12 -5.76 5.30
CA ALA A 46 15.75 -5.53 3.99
C ALA A 46 17.29 -5.55 4.06
N ARG A 47 17.86 -5.37 5.25
CA ARG A 47 19.31 -5.33 5.50
C ARG A 47 19.84 -6.64 6.09
N ASP A 48 18.96 -7.53 6.53
CA ASP A 48 19.32 -8.78 7.17
C ASP A 48 19.89 -9.77 6.13
N PRO A 49 21.17 -10.19 6.23
CA PRO A 49 21.75 -11.17 5.31
C PRO A 49 21.14 -12.58 5.45
N GLY A 50 20.41 -12.86 6.54
CA GLY A 50 19.66 -14.11 6.72
C GLY A 50 18.34 -14.14 5.93
N VAL A 51 17.90 -13.01 5.39
CA VAL A 51 16.71 -12.91 4.54
C VAL A 51 17.11 -13.09 3.06
N PRO A 52 16.42 -13.93 2.27
CA PRO A 52 16.71 -14.09 0.85
C PRO A 52 16.64 -12.76 0.07
N LEU A 53 17.47 -12.61 -0.96
CA LEU A 53 17.71 -11.30 -1.59
C LEU A 53 16.44 -10.64 -2.16
N LEU A 54 15.54 -11.39 -2.80
CA LEU A 54 14.30 -10.82 -3.32
C LEU A 54 13.30 -10.49 -2.20
N GLU A 55 13.35 -11.22 -1.08
CA GLU A 55 12.56 -10.90 0.12
C GLU A 55 13.10 -9.65 0.81
N ARG A 56 14.42 -9.40 0.77
CA ARG A 56 14.99 -8.12 1.23
C ARG A 56 14.46 -6.95 0.43
N LEU A 57 14.40 -7.06 -0.90
CA LEU A 57 13.76 -6.06 -1.77
C LEU A 57 12.26 -5.90 -1.43
N LYS A 58 11.58 -7.02 -1.12
CA LYS A 58 10.18 -7.01 -0.68
C LYS A 58 10.00 -6.17 0.58
N PHE A 59 10.83 -6.38 1.60
CA PHE A 59 10.75 -5.62 2.85
C PHE A 59 11.00 -4.13 2.65
N LEU A 60 11.93 -3.74 1.75
CA LEU A 60 12.10 -2.34 1.37
C LEU A 60 10.80 -1.76 0.75
N CYS A 61 10.16 -2.51 -0.16
CA CYS A 61 8.90 -2.09 -0.77
C CYS A 61 7.74 -2.00 0.24
N ILE A 62 7.71 -2.92 1.22
CA ILE A 62 6.74 -2.91 2.33
C ILE A 62 6.95 -1.68 3.19
N THR A 63 8.20 -1.35 3.59
CA THR A 63 8.50 -0.14 4.35
C THR A 63 8.00 1.12 3.63
N SER A 64 8.24 1.22 2.32
CA SER A 64 7.75 2.34 1.51
C SER A 64 6.21 2.41 1.48
N SER A 65 5.53 1.27 1.36
CA SER A 65 4.07 1.19 1.33
C SER A 65 3.44 1.52 2.69
N ASN A 66 4.01 1.01 3.78
CA ASN A 66 3.57 1.32 5.13
C ASN A 66 3.76 2.82 5.45
N LEU A 67 4.86 3.40 4.97
CA LEU A 67 5.10 4.82 5.14
C LEU A 67 4.06 5.63 4.36
N ASP A 68 3.66 5.22 3.14
CA ASP A 68 2.53 5.86 2.46
C ASP A 68 1.27 5.88 3.33
N GLU A 69 0.83 4.73 3.85
CA GLU A 69 -0.36 4.64 4.71
C GLU A 69 -0.23 5.50 5.98
N PHE A 70 0.96 5.55 6.58
CA PHE A 70 1.24 6.39 7.73
C PHE A 70 1.02 7.88 7.42
N PHE A 71 1.44 8.36 6.25
CA PHE A 71 1.18 9.73 5.83
C PHE A 71 -0.30 9.96 5.49
N GLU A 72 -0.92 9.05 4.76
CA GLU A 72 -2.31 9.14 4.30
C GLU A 72 -3.33 9.17 5.44
N THR A 73 -2.97 8.65 6.63
CA THR A 73 -3.89 8.55 7.76
C THR A 73 -3.40 9.33 8.98
N ARG A 74 -2.20 9.02 9.48
CA ARG A 74 -1.72 9.55 10.76
C ARG A 74 -1.20 10.97 10.64
N VAL A 75 -0.39 11.26 9.62
CA VAL A 75 0.13 12.62 9.39
C VAL A 75 -1.00 13.54 8.94
N ALA A 76 -1.88 13.06 8.06
CA ALA A 76 -3.08 13.79 7.65
C ALA A 76 -3.92 14.27 8.85
N GLY A 77 -4.35 13.36 9.72
CA GLY A 77 -5.16 13.73 10.89
C GLY A 77 -4.44 14.66 11.87
N LEU A 78 -3.12 14.54 12.01
CA LEU A 78 -2.34 15.49 12.84
C LEU A 78 -2.28 16.88 12.22
N LYS A 79 -2.16 16.99 10.89
CA LYS A 79 -2.18 18.27 10.16
C LYS A 79 -3.54 18.94 10.26
N GLU A 80 -4.62 18.19 10.17
CA GLU A 80 -5.98 18.70 10.39
C GLU A 80 -6.15 19.25 11.81
N LEU A 81 -5.75 18.48 12.83
CA LEU A 81 -5.78 18.96 14.23
C LEU A 81 -4.97 20.25 14.42
N GLN A 82 -3.81 20.35 13.78
CA GLN A 82 -3.00 21.57 13.80
C GLN A 82 -3.73 22.74 13.12
N ALA A 83 -4.36 22.52 11.97
CA ALA A 83 -5.10 23.55 11.23
C ALA A 83 -6.31 24.08 12.02
N TYR A 84 -7.01 23.20 12.75
CA TYR A 84 -8.09 23.59 13.67
C TYR A 84 -7.61 24.24 14.98
N GLY A 85 -6.29 24.37 15.18
CA GLY A 85 -5.73 24.94 16.41
C GLY A 85 -6.01 24.08 17.65
N ALA A 86 -6.17 22.76 17.48
CA ALA A 86 -6.42 21.86 18.59
C ALA A 86 -5.20 21.77 19.51
N TRP A 87 -5.39 22.13 20.78
CA TRP A 87 -4.39 22.00 21.84
C TRP A 87 -4.41 20.63 22.53
N GLN A 88 -5.23 19.71 22.02
CA GLN A 88 -5.37 18.39 22.63
C GLN A 88 -4.05 17.63 22.50
N VAL A 89 -3.41 17.43 23.64
CA VAL A 89 -2.19 16.65 23.77
C VAL A 89 -2.52 15.17 23.90
N ASP A 90 -1.68 14.31 23.33
CA ASP A 90 -1.78 12.86 23.53
C ASP A 90 -1.26 12.48 24.95
N VAL A 91 -1.29 11.19 25.30
CA VAL A 91 -0.88 10.68 26.62
C VAL A 91 0.57 11.00 27.01
N ASP A 92 1.40 11.35 26.05
CA ASP A 92 2.80 11.78 26.23
C ASP A 92 2.95 13.31 26.40
N ASN A 93 1.82 14.02 26.55
CA ASN A 93 1.74 15.47 26.75
C ASN A 93 2.36 16.30 25.61
N ARG A 94 2.38 15.76 24.39
CA ARG A 94 2.84 16.48 23.19
C ARG A 94 1.67 17.01 22.38
N SER A 95 1.80 18.25 21.91
CA SER A 95 0.87 18.85 20.95
C SER A 95 0.98 18.20 19.55
N PRO A 96 -0.04 18.36 18.68
CA PRO A 96 0.05 17.91 17.29
C PRO A 96 1.25 18.49 16.54
N ALA A 97 1.55 19.78 16.73
CA ALA A 97 2.69 20.46 16.12
C ALA A 97 4.05 19.93 16.61
N GLU A 98 4.19 19.60 17.90
CA GLU A 98 5.38 18.92 18.42
C GLU A 98 5.54 17.52 17.85
N THR A 99 4.44 16.77 17.77
CA THR A 99 4.42 15.41 17.23
C THR A 99 4.79 15.40 15.75
N LEU A 100 4.23 16.32 14.96
CA LEU A 100 4.57 16.48 13.54
C LEU A 100 6.04 16.81 13.33
N ARG A 101 6.64 17.70 14.15
CA ARG A 101 8.09 17.99 14.07
C ARG A 101 8.93 16.74 14.32
N LEU A 102 8.58 15.91 15.31
CA LEU A 102 9.27 14.66 15.58
C LEU A 102 9.10 13.64 14.45
N ILE A 103 7.88 13.51 13.92
CA ILE A 103 7.57 12.66 12.78
C ILE A 103 8.40 13.06 11.58
N THR A 104 8.42 14.34 11.22
CA THR A 104 9.15 14.85 10.06
C THR A 104 10.63 14.48 10.15
N ALA A 105 11.28 14.75 11.28
CA ALA A 105 12.70 14.41 11.45
C ALA A 105 12.96 12.91 11.23
N ARG A 106 12.18 12.03 11.89
CA ARG A 106 12.34 10.58 11.80
C ARG A 106 11.96 10.00 10.43
N ALA A 107 10.91 10.52 9.81
CA ALA A 107 10.47 10.09 8.48
C ALA A 107 11.51 10.44 7.41
N HIS A 108 12.12 11.63 7.49
CA HIS A 108 13.21 12.01 6.59
C HIS A 108 14.41 11.08 6.73
N GLU A 109 14.85 10.80 7.96
CA GLU A 109 15.92 9.84 8.23
C GLU A 109 15.60 8.44 7.65
N LEU A 110 14.37 7.96 7.87
CA LEU A 110 13.92 6.66 7.36
C LEU A 110 13.87 6.61 5.83
N VAL A 111 13.45 7.69 5.16
CA VAL A 111 13.46 7.77 3.69
C VAL A 111 14.88 7.80 3.15
N VAL A 112 15.78 8.58 3.74
CA VAL A 112 17.20 8.58 3.35
C VAL A 112 17.79 7.17 3.46
N GLU A 113 17.52 6.47 4.56
CA GLU A 113 18.00 5.10 4.75
C GLU A 113 17.39 4.10 3.75
N GLN A 114 16.12 4.23 3.36
CA GLN A 114 15.50 3.39 2.33
C GLN A 114 16.26 3.46 0.99
N TYR A 115 16.60 4.67 0.54
CA TYR A 115 17.32 4.85 -0.72
C TYR A 115 18.79 4.45 -0.60
N ARG A 116 19.42 4.64 0.57
CA ARG A 116 20.77 4.12 0.83
C ARG A 116 20.79 2.60 0.72
N VAL A 117 19.86 1.89 1.37
CA VAL A 117 19.74 0.42 1.30
C VAL A 117 19.49 -0.04 -0.13
N LEU A 118 18.63 0.65 -0.89
CA LEU A 118 18.41 0.34 -2.30
C LEU A 118 19.71 0.45 -3.11
N ASN A 119 20.37 1.61 -3.04
CA ASN A 119 21.46 1.97 -3.96
C ASN A 119 22.78 1.29 -3.59
N GLU A 120 23.09 1.18 -2.30
CA GLU A 120 24.39 0.71 -1.83
C GLU A 120 24.40 -0.79 -1.50
N GLU A 121 23.25 -1.39 -1.18
CA GLU A 121 23.18 -2.80 -0.76
C GLU A 121 22.40 -3.66 -1.76
N LEU A 122 21.15 -3.31 -2.07
CA LEU A 122 20.26 -4.19 -2.84
C LEU A 122 20.56 -4.20 -4.33
N LEU A 123 20.67 -3.04 -4.99
CA LEU A 123 20.96 -2.97 -6.43
C LEU A 123 22.31 -3.63 -6.77
N PRO A 124 23.40 -3.43 -6.01
CA PRO A 124 24.65 -4.17 -6.22
C PRO A 124 24.48 -5.68 -6.03
N ALA A 125 23.82 -6.13 -4.95
CA ALA A 125 23.60 -7.55 -4.69
C ALA A 125 22.75 -8.22 -5.79
N LEU A 126 21.69 -7.55 -6.25
CA LEU A 126 20.87 -8.00 -7.37
C LEU A 126 21.69 -8.11 -8.65
N ALA A 127 22.58 -7.15 -8.91
CA ALA A 127 23.45 -7.20 -10.08
C ALA A 127 24.42 -8.39 -10.05
N HIS A 128 24.91 -8.79 -8.87
CA HIS A 128 25.71 -10.02 -8.72
C HIS A 128 24.90 -11.28 -9.11
N GLU A 129 23.61 -11.30 -8.78
CA GLU A 129 22.65 -12.37 -9.14
C GLU A 129 22.10 -12.26 -10.57
N GLN A 130 22.68 -11.40 -11.42
CA GLN A 130 22.23 -11.14 -12.80
C GLN A 130 20.81 -10.55 -12.88
N ILE A 131 20.40 -9.78 -11.88
CA ILE A 131 19.14 -9.03 -11.87
C ILE A 131 19.47 -7.55 -11.93
N HIS A 132 19.07 -6.87 -13.00
CA HIS A 132 19.54 -5.53 -13.33
C HIS A 132 18.39 -4.56 -13.54
N LEU A 133 18.42 -3.42 -12.83
CA LEU A 133 17.65 -2.23 -13.20
C LEU A 133 18.55 -1.32 -14.04
N ILE A 134 18.34 -1.28 -15.36
CA ILE A 134 19.31 -0.67 -16.29
C ILE A 134 18.96 0.80 -16.55
N ALA A 135 19.86 1.70 -16.16
CA ALA A 135 19.78 3.12 -16.47
C ALA A 135 20.03 3.42 -17.97
N PRO A 136 19.42 4.48 -18.55
CA PRO A 136 19.54 4.82 -19.97
C PRO A 136 20.96 4.84 -20.54
N LYS A 137 21.92 5.37 -19.76
CA LYS A 137 23.34 5.47 -20.15
C LYS A 137 23.99 4.11 -20.40
N ARG A 138 23.43 3.02 -19.87
CA ARG A 138 23.97 1.66 -19.99
C ARG A 138 23.23 0.80 -21.01
N TRP A 139 22.18 1.31 -21.68
CA TRP A 139 21.46 0.55 -22.69
C TRP A 139 22.37 0.19 -23.87
N THR A 140 22.25 -1.04 -24.37
CA THR A 140 22.86 -1.43 -25.64
C THR A 140 22.10 -0.82 -26.82
N LYS A 141 22.64 -0.92 -28.04
CA LYS A 141 21.91 -0.48 -29.25
C LYS A 141 20.59 -1.24 -29.43
N ALA A 142 20.58 -2.55 -29.16
CA ALA A 142 19.38 -3.38 -29.24
C ALA A 142 18.33 -2.98 -28.19
N GLN A 143 18.76 -2.74 -26.94
CA GLN A 143 17.88 -2.30 -25.87
C GLN A 143 17.28 -0.91 -26.16
N ARG A 144 18.08 0.04 -26.67
CA ARG A 144 17.57 1.36 -27.10
C ARG A 144 16.49 1.24 -28.17
N ALA A 145 16.71 0.39 -29.18
CA ALA A 145 15.74 0.18 -30.25
C ALA A 145 14.43 -0.43 -29.73
N TRP A 146 14.54 -1.38 -28.79
CA TRP A 146 13.36 -1.97 -28.14
C TRP A 146 12.62 -0.96 -27.26
N VAL A 147 13.32 -0.17 -26.44
CA VAL A 147 12.70 0.87 -25.60
C VAL A 147 11.96 1.89 -26.46
N ARG A 148 12.54 2.32 -27.58
CA ARG A 148 11.86 3.24 -28.50
C ARG A 148 10.58 2.62 -29.06
N ARG A 149 10.63 1.38 -29.54
CA ARG A 149 9.44 0.70 -30.05
C ARG A 149 8.35 0.58 -28.99
N HIS A 150 8.72 0.13 -27.79
CA HIS A 150 7.78 0.01 -26.67
C HIS A 150 7.19 1.38 -26.28
N PHE A 151 8.00 2.45 -26.32
CA PHE A 151 7.51 3.80 -26.11
C PHE A 151 6.48 4.22 -27.17
N GLU A 152 6.77 4.04 -28.45
CA GLU A 152 5.91 4.46 -29.56
C GLU A 152 4.61 3.64 -29.62
N GLU A 153 4.67 2.33 -29.37
CA GLU A 153 3.54 1.41 -29.53
C GLU A 153 2.66 1.30 -28.27
N GLU A 154 3.23 1.35 -27.06
CA GLU A 154 2.50 1.05 -25.83
C GLU A 154 2.40 2.23 -24.86
N VAL A 155 3.42 3.09 -24.78
CA VAL A 155 3.48 4.15 -23.76
C VAL A 155 2.90 5.47 -24.28
N SER A 156 3.47 6.01 -25.36
CA SER A 156 3.14 7.32 -25.94
C SER A 156 1.64 7.49 -26.26
N PRO A 157 0.92 6.49 -26.81
CA PRO A 157 -0.51 6.63 -27.10
C PRO A 157 -1.38 6.87 -25.85
N LEU A 158 -0.89 6.53 -24.67
CA LEU A 158 -1.58 6.70 -23.40
C LEU A 158 -1.15 7.97 -22.64
N LEU A 159 -0.13 8.68 -23.14
CA LEU A 159 0.37 9.89 -22.51
C LEU A 159 -0.39 11.13 -23.04
N SER A 160 -0.72 12.04 -22.14
CA SER A 160 -1.35 13.31 -22.47
C SER A 160 -0.60 14.44 -21.76
N PRO A 161 0.39 15.07 -22.42
CA PRO A 161 1.12 16.18 -21.83
C PRO A 161 0.23 17.42 -21.72
N ILE A 162 0.35 18.15 -20.60
CA ILE A 162 -0.41 19.38 -20.34
C ILE A 162 0.59 20.52 -20.21
N GLY A 163 0.67 21.38 -21.23
CA GLY A 163 1.41 22.64 -21.13
C GLY A 163 0.70 23.58 -20.16
N LEU A 164 1.44 24.17 -19.22
CA LEU A 164 0.89 25.11 -18.25
C LEU A 164 0.86 26.52 -18.85
N ASP A 165 -0.32 27.10 -18.90
CA ASP A 165 -0.55 28.49 -19.33
C ASP A 165 -1.83 29.04 -18.62
N PRO A 166 -2.16 30.34 -18.75
CA PRO A 166 -3.36 30.89 -18.10
C PRO A 166 -4.68 30.22 -18.48
N ALA A 167 -4.77 29.56 -19.65
CA ALA A 167 -5.95 28.82 -20.09
C ALA A 167 -5.90 27.34 -19.66
N HIS A 168 -4.71 26.81 -19.36
CA HIS A 168 -4.47 25.43 -18.93
C HIS A 168 -3.75 25.46 -17.57
N PRO A 169 -4.50 25.61 -16.46
CA PRO A 169 -3.91 25.65 -15.13
C PRO A 169 -3.35 24.28 -14.74
N PHE A 170 -2.61 24.26 -13.63
CA PHE A 170 -2.04 23.03 -13.09
C PHE A 170 -3.13 21.97 -12.85
N PRO A 171 -2.99 20.75 -13.40
CA PRO A 171 -4.02 19.73 -13.31
C PRO A 171 -4.11 19.15 -11.89
N ARG A 172 -5.31 18.71 -11.48
CA ARG A 172 -5.44 17.94 -10.24
C ARG A 172 -4.67 16.63 -10.36
N ILE A 173 -3.76 16.39 -9.42
CA ILE A 173 -2.89 15.21 -9.39
C ILE A 173 -3.53 14.12 -8.53
N LEU A 174 -3.65 12.92 -9.09
CA LEU A 174 -4.18 11.75 -8.37
C LEU A 174 -3.23 11.32 -7.25
N ASN A 175 -3.78 10.92 -6.10
CA ASN A 175 -3.00 10.37 -4.99
C ASN A 175 -2.09 9.21 -5.44
N LYS A 176 -0.84 9.20 -4.98
CA LYS A 176 0.21 8.20 -5.24
C LYS A 176 0.53 7.92 -6.72
N SER A 177 0.10 8.79 -7.63
CA SER A 177 0.41 8.68 -9.06
C SER A 177 1.84 9.13 -9.37
N LEU A 178 2.39 8.63 -10.48
CA LEU A 178 3.69 9.05 -11.00
C LEU A 178 3.45 10.21 -11.96
N ASN A 179 4.06 11.36 -11.67
CA ASN A 179 3.91 12.56 -12.45
C ASN A 179 5.28 13.14 -12.77
N PHE A 180 5.34 14.03 -13.75
CA PHE A 180 6.55 14.71 -14.15
C PHE A 180 6.26 16.20 -14.31
N ILE A 181 7.13 17.04 -13.76
CA ILE A 181 7.19 18.46 -14.07
C ILE A 181 8.33 18.67 -15.06
N LEU A 182 8.02 19.35 -16.16
CA LEU A 182 8.95 19.61 -17.25
C LEU A 182 9.15 21.11 -17.39
N SER A 183 10.39 21.50 -17.64
CA SER A 183 10.73 22.84 -18.11
C SER A 183 10.97 22.79 -19.62
N LEU A 184 10.29 23.67 -20.35
CA LEU A 184 10.29 23.72 -21.80
C LEU A 184 10.81 25.07 -22.30
N GLU A 185 11.51 25.06 -23.42
CA GLU A 185 11.93 26.26 -24.15
C GLU A 185 11.48 26.15 -25.62
N GLY A 186 10.84 27.19 -26.16
CA GLY A 186 10.46 27.26 -27.56
C GLY A 186 8.99 27.61 -27.76
N LYS A 187 8.46 27.30 -28.94
CA LYS A 187 7.05 27.49 -29.27
C LYS A 187 6.45 26.17 -29.70
N ASP A 188 5.28 25.84 -29.18
CA ASP A 188 4.56 24.64 -29.60
C ASP A 188 4.08 24.77 -31.05
N ALA A 189 3.47 23.69 -31.57
CA ALA A 189 2.89 23.66 -32.93
C ALA A 189 1.83 24.75 -33.19
N PHE A 190 1.32 25.41 -32.15
CA PHE A 190 0.34 26.49 -32.21
C PHE A 190 0.94 27.87 -31.93
N GLY A 191 2.26 27.98 -31.79
CA GLY A 191 2.97 29.23 -31.53
C GLY A 191 2.91 29.70 -30.08
N ARG A 192 2.38 28.89 -29.15
CA ARG A 192 2.30 29.19 -27.71
C ARG A 192 3.65 28.94 -27.04
N ASN A 193 3.99 29.79 -26.07
CA ASN A 193 5.19 29.64 -25.26
C ASN A 193 4.79 29.22 -23.84
N SER A 194 4.70 27.92 -23.60
CA SER A 194 4.50 27.35 -22.27
C SER A 194 5.87 26.97 -21.70
N ALA A 195 6.36 27.71 -20.70
CA ALA A 195 7.66 27.42 -20.09
C ALA A 195 7.66 26.12 -19.26
N LEU A 196 6.47 25.61 -18.92
CA LEU A 196 6.28 24.45 -18.06
C LEU A 196 5.24 23.50 -18.64
N ALA A 197 5.40 22.22 -18.37
CA ALA A 197 4.39 21.22 -18.64
C ALA A 197 4.33 20.18 -17.52
N VAL A 198 3.14 19.62 -17.32
CA VAL A 198 2.92 18.47 -16.44
C VAL A 198 2.56 17.27 -17.28
N LEU A 199 3.16 16.14 -16.96
CA LEU A 199 2.82 14.85 -17.55
C LEU A 199 2.43 13.87 -16.45
N GLN A 200 1.24 13.29 -16.56
CA GLN A 200 0.77 12.26 -15.64
C GLN A 200 0.93 10.89 -16.29
N ALA A 201 1.59 9.94 -15.63
CA ALA A 201 1.68 8.57 -16.14
C ALA A 201 0.41 7.79 -15.73
N PRO A 202 -0.42 7.28 -16.67
CA PRO A 202 -1.58 6.47 -16.36
C PRO A 202 -1.25 5.27 -15.47
N ARG A 203 -2.14 4.90 -14.54
CA ARG A 203 -1.93 3.76 -13.63
C ARG A 203 -1.92 2.40 -14.34
N ILE A 204 -2.52 2.32 -15.53
CA ILE A 204 -2.54 1.10 -16.35
C ILE A 204 -1.15 0.73 -16.86
N LEU A 205 -0.25 1.70 -16.99
CA LEU A 205 1.11 1.44 -17.46
C LEU A 205 1.97 0.84 -16.33
N PRO A 206 2.64 -0.31 -16.57
CA PRO A 206 3.56 -0.90 -15.60
C PRO A 206 4.69 0.08 -15.27
N ARG A 207 5.05 0.19 -14.00
CA ARG A 207 6.11 1.11 -13.54
C ARG A 207 7.51 0.53 -13.70
N VAL A 208 7.60 -0.80 -13.66
CA VAL A 208 8.81 -1.56 -13.91
C VAL A 208 8.52 -2.55 -15.02
N ILE A 209 9.28 -2.44 -16.11
CA ILE A 209 9.08 -3.21 -17.33
C ILE A 209 10.27 -4.16 -17.50
N ALA A 210 10.01 -5.47 -17.59
CA ALA A 210 11.03 -6.43 -17.96
C ALA A 210 11.39 -6.28 -19.45
N MET A 211 12.69 -6.19 -19.74
CA MET A 211 13.19 -6.29 -21.10
C MET A 211 13.11 -7.75 -21.55
N PRO A 212 12.68 -8.01 -22.79
CA PRO A 212 12.55 -9.38 -23.27
C PRO A 212 13.93 -9.96 -23.60
N GLN A 213 14.04 -11.29 -23.57
CA GLN A 213 15.32 -12.00 -23.63
C GLN A 213 16.11 -11.74 -24.93
N GLU A 214 15.45 -11.36 -26.02
CA GLU A 214 16.08 -11.05 -27.31
C GLU A 214 17.02 -9.85 -27.22
N VAL A 215 16.71 -8.88 -26.35
CA VAL A 215 17.54 -7.67 -26.14
C VAL A 215 18.29 -7.69 -24.80
N ALA A 216 17.97 -8.66 -23.95
CA ALA A 216 18.59 -8.90 -22.65
C ALA A 216 18.87 -10.39 -22.42
N PRO A 217 19.79 -11.02 -23.19
CA PRO A 217 19.99 -12.47 -23.18
C PRO A 217 20.69 -13.00 -21.92
N LYS A 218 21.14 -12.12 -21.02
CA LYS A 218 21.82 -12.49 -19.78
C LYS A 218 21.05 -11.93 -18.60
N GLY A 219 20.48 -12.82 -17.80
CA GLY A 219 19.80 -12.46 -16.57
C GLY A 219 18.44 -11.80 -16.76
N HIS A 220 17.94 -11.17 -15.70
CA HIS A 220 16.68 -10.43 -15.69
C HIS A 220 16.99 -8.94 -15.76
N CYS A 221 16.63 -8.30 -16.88
CA CYS A 221 16.86 -6.88 -17.08
C CYS A 221 15.55 -6.11 -17.02
N PHE A 222 15.52 -5.02 -16.26
CA PHE A 222 14.35 -4.17 -16.07
C PHE A 222 14.67 -2.72 -16.41
N VAL A 223 13.64 -1.99 -16.81
CA VAL A 223 13.67 -0.54 -17.00
C VAL A 223 12.47 0.11 -16.31
N LEU A 224 12.68 1.31 -15.77
CA LEU A 224 11.62 2.09 -15.18
C LEU A 224 10.84 2.85 -16.25
N LEU A 225 9.52 2.92 -16.11
CA LEU A 225 8.68 3.74 -16.98
C LEU A 225 9.14 5.20 -17.01
N SER A 226 9.57 5.73 -15.86
CA SER A 226 10.11 7.10 -15.75
C SER A 226 11.31 7.33 -16.67
N GLU A 227 12.18 6.33 -16.84
CA GLU A 227 13.36 6.44 -17.71
C GLU A 227 13.00 6.29 -19.19
N ILE A 228 12.02 5.45 -19.52
CA ILE A 228 11.48 5.34 -20.89
C ILE A 228 10.91 6.70 -21.32
N ILE A 229 10.03 7.27 -20.49
CA ILE A 229 9.39 8.56 -20.77
C ILE A 229 10.43 9.67 -20.81
N ARG A 230 11.37 9.73 -19.84
CA ARG A 230 12.45 10.72 -19.83
C ARG A 230 13.26 10.70 -21.12
N THR A 231 13.60 9.51 -21.62
CA THR A 231 14.44 9.35 -22.82
C THR A 231 13.75 9.85 -24.09
N HIS A 232 12.41 9.80 -24.11
CA HIS A 232 11.60 10.16 -25.26
C HIS A 232 10.70 11.39 -25.00
N ALA A 233 11.00 12.17 -23.96
CA ALA A 233 10.17 13.28 -23.54
C ALA A 233 10.06 14.35 -24.64
N GLU A 234 11.12 14.62 -25.40
CA GLU A 234 11.08 15.57 -26.51
C GLU A 234 10.09 15.18 -27.62
N ASP A 235 9.86 13.89 -27.85
CA ASP A 235 8.89 13.43 -28.85
C ASP A 235 7.46 13.86 -28.50
N LEU A 236 7.18 14.09 -27.21
CA LEU A 236 5.86 14.51 -26.72
C LEU A 236 5.60 16.01 -26.89
N PHE A 237 6.64 16.81 -27.20
CA PHE A 237 6.53 18.28 -27.33
C PHE A 237 7.11 18.79 -28.66
N PRO A 238 6.46 18.52 -29.80
CA PRO A 238 6.93 18.98 -31.10
C PRO A 238 7.10 20.51 -31.15
N GLY A 239 8.28 20.97 -31.58
CA GLY A 239 8.63 22.40 -31.68
C GLY A 239 9.24 23.00 -30.40
N MET A 240 9.31 22.24 -29.31
CA MET A 240 9.86 22.69 -28.03
C MET A 240 11.04 21.81 -27.61
N GLN A 241 11.96 22.39 -26.85
CA GLN A 241 13.07 21.67 -26.22
C GLN A 241 12.77 21.41 -24.75
N VAL A 242 12.98 20.17 -24.29
CA VAL A 242 12.83 19.81 -22.88
C VAL A 242 14.15 20.10 -22.15
N LYS A 243 14.16 21.09 -21.25
CA LYS A 243 15.34 21.47 -20.45
C LYS A 243 15.45 20.72 -19.14
N GLY A 244 14.30 20.32 -18.58
CA GLY A 244 14.22 19.61 -17.31
C GLY A 244 13.10 18.60 -17.33
N PHE A 245 13.32 17.46 -16.68
CA PHE A 245 12.35 16.37 -16.56
C PHE A 245 12.48 15.76 -15.16
N TYR A 246 11.54 16.09 -14.28
CA TYR A 246 11.65 15.76 -12.86
C TYR A 246 10.41 14.96 -12.42
N PRO A 247 10.57 13.66 -12.08
CA PRO A 247 9.48 12.89 -11.53
C PRO A 247 9.13 13.37 -10.13
N PHE A 248 7.84 13.44 -9.86
CA PHE A 248 7.29 13.74 -8.55
C PHE A 248 6.04 12.91 -8.27
N ARG A 249 5.72 12.80 -6.98
CA ARG A 249 4.55 12.07 -6.48
C ARG A 249 3.99 12.78 -5.27
N LEU A 250 2.67 12.83 -5.18
CA LEU A 250 1.95 13.28 -4.00
C LEU A 250 1.37 12.10 -3.23
N THR A 251 1.38 12.25 -1.91
CA THR A 251 0.54 11.48 -1.00
C THR A 251 -0.51 12.42 -0.43
N ARG A 252 -1.76 11.96 -0.38
CA ARG A 252 -2.94 12.74 0.06
C ARG A 252 -3.66 12.06 1.21
N ASN A 253 -4.38 12.83 2.02
CA ASN A 253 -5.29 12.27 3.03
C ASN A 253 -6.25 11.27 2.36
N SER A 254 -6.36 10.09 2.96
CA SER A 254 -7.23 9.01 2.50
C SER A 254 -8.30 8.62 3.53
N GLU A 255 -8.43 9.37 4.63
CA GLU A 255 -9.57 9.26 5.55
C GLU A 255 -10.83 9.89 4.92
N MET A 256 -11.96 9.22 5.10
CA MET A 256 -13.28 9.72 4.68
C MET A 256 -14.01 10.17 5.95
N PHE A 257 -14.50 11.41 5.94
CA PHE A 257 -15.35 11.92 6.99
C PHE A 257 -16.80 11.70 6.60
N VAL A 258 -17.50 10.86 7.35
CA VAL A 258 -18.95 10.71 7.24
C VAL A 258 -19.53 11.12 8.57
N ASP A 259 -20.26 12.24 8.58
CA ASP A 259 -20.99 12.69 9.76
C ASP A 259 -22.09 11.66 10.09
N GLU A 260 -22.02 11.09 11.29
CA GLU A 260 -22.94 10.06 11.75
C GLU A 260 -24.26 10.64 12.26
N GLU A 261 -24.28 11.90 12.65
CA GLU A 261 -25.46 12.55 13.23
C GLU A 261 -26.40 13.10 12.14
N GLU A 262 -25.87 13.34 10.93
CA GLU A 262 -26.61 13.96 9.82
C GLU A 262 -27.12 12.96 8.75
N VAL A 263 -26.82 11.66 8.87
CA VAL A 263 -27.04 10.69 7.78
C VAL A 263 -27.94 9.52 8.18
N ASP A 264 -29.13 9.45 7.57
CA ASP A 264 -30.08 8.32 7.70
C ASP A 264 -29.65 7.05 6.93
N ASP A 265 -28.83 7.20 5.88
CA ASP A 265 -28.37 6.11 5.00
C ASP A 265 -26.84 6.15 4.82
N LEU A 266 -26.15 5.38 5.67
CA LEU A 266 -24.69 5.29 5.70
C LEU A 266 -24.10 4.84 4.34
N LEU A 267 -24.80 3.97 3.60
CA LEU A 267 -24.32 3.46 2.31
C LEU A 267 -24.17 4.60 1.30
N ARG A 268 -25.23 5.42 1.16
CA ARG A 268 -25.24 6.56 0.22
C ARG A 268 -24.20 7.62 0.57
N ALA A 269 -24.04 7.93 1.85
CA ALA A 269 -23.01 8.88 2.27
C ALA A 269 -21.60 8.37 1.94
N MET A 270 -21.35 7.07 2.15
CA MET A 270 -20.07 6.46 1.79
C MET A 270 -19.81 6.43 0.29
N GLU A 271 -20.82 6.19 -0.55
CA GLU A 271 -20.69 6.27 -2.01
C GLU A 271 -20.30 7.68 -2.49
N GLY A 272 -20.81 8.72 -1.84
CA GLY A 272 -20.44 10.12 -2.11
C GLY A 272 -18.96 10.40 -1.82
N GLU A 273 -18.51 10.04 -0.61
CA GLU A 273 -17.14 10.29 -0.14
C GLU A 273 -16.06 9.44 -0.83
N LEU A 274 -16.43 8.28 -1.38
CA LEU A 274 -15.49 7.45 -2.14
C LEU A 274 -14.87 8.19 -3.34
N SER A 275 -15.66 9.09 -3.96
CA SER A 275 -15.19 9.90 -5.10
C SER A 275 -14.25 11.04 -4.68
N SER A 276 -14.49 11.64 -3.51
CA SER A 276 -13.70 12.75 -2.96
C SER A 276 -12.33 12.29 -2.47
N ARG A 277 -12.22 11.04 -1.98
CA ARG A 277 -10.99 10.43 -1.44
C ARG A 277 -9.76 10.52 -2.34
N ARG A 278 -9.94 10.48 -3.66
CA ARG A 278 -8.81 10.59 -4.62
C ARG A 278 -8.15 11.98 -4.59
N TYR A 279 -8.80 12.96 -3.99
CA TYR A 279 -8.48 14.38 -3.98
C TYR A 279 -8.41 14.98 -2.57
N GLY A 280 -8.24 14.16 -1.52
CA GLY A 280 -8.00 14.67 -0.17
C GLY A 280 -6.75 15.56 -0.09
N ASP A 281 -6.59 16.25 1.04
CA ASP A 281 -5.54 17.24 1.25
C ASP A 281 -4.14 16.65 1.06
N GLU A 282 -3.25 17.43 0.45
CA GLU A 282 -1.86 17.05 0.22
C GLU A 282 -1.10 16.96 1.54
N VAL A 283 -0.41 15.84 1.76
CA VAL A 283 0.34 15.61 3.02
C VAL A 283 1.84 15.44 2.81
N ARG A 284 2.27 14.94 1.65
CA ARG A 284 3.68 14.67 1.35
C ARG A 284 3.96 14.81 -0.14
N LEU A 285 5.10 15.42 -0.46
CA LEU A 285 5.63 15.52 -1.82
C LEU A 285 6.96 14.75 -1.91
N GLU A 286 7.03 13.74 -2.77
CA GLU A 286 8.29 13.09 -3.15
C GLU A 286 8.77 13.64 -4.49
N VAL A 287 10.04 14.04 -4.58
CA VAL A 287 10.67 14.54 -5.81
C VAL A 287 12.02 13.86 -6.02
N ALA A 288 12.41 13.62 -7.27
CA ALA A 288 13.78 13.19 -7.55
C ALA A 288 14.80 14.23 -7.03
N ARG A 289 15.94 13.75 -6.51
CA ARG A 289 17.02 14.57 -5.96
C ARG A 289 17.53 15.62 -6.94
N GLU A 290 17.50 15.36 -8.24
CA GLU A 290 17.95 16.28 -9.27
C GLU A 290 16.95 17.42 -9.58
N CYS A 291 15.76 17.40 -8.95
CA CYS A 291 14.75 18.45 -9.12
C CYS A 291 15.29 19.80 -8.60
N PRO A 292 15.38 20.84 -9.44
CA PRO A 292 15.86 22.16 -9.03
C PRO A 292 14.96 22.76 -7.96
N THR A 293 15.55 23.54 -7.06
CA THR A 293 14.83 24.24 -5.99
C THR A 293 13.64 25.03 -6.54
N GLU A 294 13.80 25.75 -7.65
CA GLU A 294 12.72 26.51 -8.29
C GLU A 294 11.49 25.66 -8.65
N MET A 295 11.71 24.43 -9.12
CA MET A 295 10.61 23.50 -9.42
C MET A 295 9.97 22.96 -8.15
N VAL A 296 10.78 22.71 -7.11
CA VAL A 296 10.27 22.30 -5.79
C VAL A 296 9.40 23.40 -5.17
N GLU A 297 9.85 24.66 -5.17
CA GLU A 297 9.07 25.81 -4.69
C GLU A 297 7.75 25.96 -5.44
N LEU A 298 7.77 25.75 -6.77
CA LEU A 298 6.56 25.79 -7.58
C LEU A 298 5.56 24.73 -7.15
N LEU A 299 6.02 23.48 -6.97
CA LEU A 299 5.16 22.39 -6.52
C LEU A 299 4.66 22.62 -5.09
N LEU A 300 5.51 23.10 -4.18
CA LEU A 300 5.12 23.45 -2.81
C LEU A 300 4.00 24.49 -2.80
N LYS A 301 4.17 25.59 -3.56
CA LYS A 301 3.14 26.62 -3.69
C LYS A 301 1.85 26.09 -4.31
N GLN A 302 1.96 25.23 -5.32
CA GLN A 302 0.81 24.68 -6.03
C GLN A 302 -0.03 23.74 -5.16
N PHE A 303 0.60 23.03 -4.23
CA PHE A 303 -0.05 22.04 -3.36
C PHE A 303 -0.20 22.50 -1.92
N GLU A 304 0.10 23.78 -1.65
CA GLU A 304 0.01 24.38 -0.31
C GLU A 304 0.76 23.59 0.76
N LEU A 305 1.94 23.06 0.39
CA LEU A 305 2.80 22.25 1.24
C LEU A 305 3.96 23.08 1.82
N GLU A 306 4.52 22.59 2.92
CA GLU A 306 5.72 23.17 3.52
C GLU A 306 6.99 22.41 3.11
N HIS A 307 8.17 23.02 3.28
CA HIS A 307 9.45 22.34 3.02
C HIS A 307 9.66 21.06 3.82
N SER A 308 9.09 20.98 5.01
CA SER A 308 9.06 19.79 5.87
C SER A 308 8.38 18.59 5.20
N ASP A 309 7.47 18.83 4.26
CA ASP A 309 6.68 17.83 3.55
C ASP A 309 7.36 17.31 2.27
N VAL A 310 8.50 17.88 1.89
CA VAL A 310 9.25 17.48 0.68
C VAL A 310 10.27 16.42 1.01
N TYR A 311 10.23 15.32 0.27
CA TYR A 311 11.18 14.21 0.36
C TYR A 311 11.94 14.11 -0.95
N SER A 312 13.18 14.62 -0.94
CA SER A 312 14.08 14.54 -2.10
C SER A 312 14.78 13.19 -2.14
N VAL A 313 14.46 12.37 -3.13
CA VAL A 313 14.85 10.96 -3.18
C VAL A 313 15.94 10.66 -4.19
N ASP A 314 16.89 9.80 -3.81
CA ASP A 314 18.02 9.38 -4.66
C ASP A 314 17.68 8.14 -5.48
N GLY A 315 16.70 8.25 -6.38
CA GLY A 315 16.23 7.09 -7.15
C GLY A 315 14.81 7.28 -7.71
N PRO A 316 14.13 6.20 -8.11
CA PRO A 316 12.75 6.30 -8.55
C PRO A 316 11.86 6.75 -7.39
N VAL A 317 11.03 7.76 -7.63
CA VAL A 317 9.93 8.08 -6.71
C VAL A 317 9.04 6.84 -6.58
N ASN A 318 8.58 6.55 -5.36
CA ASN A 318 7.77 5.38 -5.02
C ASN A 318 8.49 4.02 -5.15
N LEU A 319 9.25 3.65 -4.13
CA LEU A 319 9.95 2.35 -4.05
C LEU A 319 9.00 1.15 -4.03
N SER A 320 7.75 1.29 -3.56
CA SER A 320 6.79 0.18 -3.55
C SER A 320 6.56 -0.45 -4.93
N ARG A 321 6.83 0.30 -6.02
CA ARG A 321 6.68 -0.18 -7.39
C ARG A 321 7.72 -1.21 -7.80
N LEU A 322 8.84 -1.30 -7.08
CA LEU A 322 9.85 -2.33 -7.29
C LEU A 322 9.36 -3.73 -6.89
N MET A 323 8.23 -3.83 -6.17
CA MET A 323 7.57 -5.11 -5.87
C MET A 323 7.34 -5.93 -7.14
N ALA A 324 6.99 -5.26 -8.26
CA ALA A 324 6.76 -5.92 -9.54
C ALA A 324 8.00 -6.67 -10.08
N MET A 325 9.22 -6.29 -9.69
CA MET A 325 10.43 -7.04 -10.07
C MET A 325 10.44 -8.42 -9.40
N ILE A 326 9.97 -8.52 -8.16
CA ILE A 326 10.01 -9.76 -7.37
C ILE A 326 9.14 -10.82 -8.02
N ASP A 327 7.95 -10.43 -8.50
CA ASP A 327 7.01 -11.33 -9.16
C ASP A 327 7.50 -11.79 -10.54
N GLN A 328 8.24 -10.93 -11.25
CA GLN A 328 8.76 -11.20 -12.60
C GLN A 328 10.09 -11.99 -12.62
N VAL A 329 10.73 -12.20 -11.47
CA VAL A 329 11.99 -12.98 -11.37
C VAL A 329 11.71 -14.41 -10.92
N GLU A 330 11.99 -15.36 -11.81
CA GLU A 330 11.86 -16.81 -11.59
C GLU A 330 13.15 -17.42 -10.97
N ARG A 331 13.52 -16.96 -9.77
CA ARG A 331 14.68 -17.44 -9.01
C ARG A 331 14.26 -17.86 -7.59
N PRO A 332 13.74 -19.10 -7.40
CA PRO A 332 13.18 -19.53 -6.12
C PRO A 332 14.21 -19.58 -4.98
N GLU A 333 15.49 -19.76 -5.28
CA GLU A 333 16.58 -19.74 -4.30
C GLU A 333 16.84 -18.34 -3.71
N LEU A 334 16.32 -17.28 -4.34
CA LEU A 334 16.40 -15.90 -3.84
C LEU A 334 15.14 -15.48 -3.07
N LYS A 335 14.19 -16.40 -2.88
CA LYS A 335 12.89 -16.19 -2.20
C LYS A 335 12.78 -17.11 -0.98
N TYR A 336 11.80 -16.85 -0.11
CA TYR A 336 11.47 -17.84 0.92
C TYR A 336 10.98 -19.14 0.27
N PRO A 337 11.30 -20.31 0.84
CA PRO A 337 10.73 -21.57 0.39
C PRO A 337 9.19 -21.48 0.42
N PRO A 338 8.50 -21.98 -0.63
CA PRO A 338 7.05 -21.98 -0.63
C PRO A 338 6.53 -22.81 0.55
N PHE A 339 5.63 -22.21 1.33
CA PHE A 339 4.98 -22.87 2.45
C PHE A 339 3.57 -23.29 2.03
N THR A 340 3.27 -24.59 2.13
CA THR A 340 1.91 -25.11 1.91
C THR A 340 1.22 -25.29 3.27
N PRO A 341 0.15 -24.53 3.58
CA PRO A 341 -0.56 -24.68 4.83
C PRO A 341 -1.15 -26.08 5.00
N GLY A 342 -0.96 -26.67 6.17
CA GLY A 342 -1.51 -27.98 6.52
C GLY A 342 -2.99 -27.93 6.90
N LEU A 343 -3.52 -29.08 7.30
CA LEU A 343 -4.83 -29.19 7.95
C LEU A 343 -4.68 -29.77 9.37
N PRO A 344 -5.53 -29.37 10.32
CA PRO A 344 -5.68 -30.07 11.59
C PRO A 344 -5.95 -31.57 11.37
N ARG A 345 -5.44 -32.42 12.26
CA ARG A 345 -5.54 -33.88 12.14
C ARG A 345 -7.00 -34.35 12.14
N GLU A 346 -7.84 -33.65 12.88
CA GLU A 346 -9.27 -33.87 13.02
C GLU A 346 -10.04 -33.69 11.70
N LEU A 347 -9.46 -32.93 10.75
CA LEU A 347 -10.03 -32.64 9.43
C LEU A 347 -9.48 -33.53 8.31
N VAL A 348 -8.44 -34.31 8.61
CA VAL A 348 -7.84 -35.28 7.68
C VAL A 348 -8.51 -36.64 7.91
N GLY A 349 -9.40 -37.04 7.00
CA GLY A 349 -10.11 -38.32 7.10
C GLY A 349 -9.17 -39.53 6.96
N ALA A 350 -9.57 -40.67 7.56
CA ALA A 350 -8.82 -41.93 7.52
C ALA A 350 -8.63 -42.52 6.10
N SER A 351 -9.44 -42.08 5.13
CA SER A 351 -9.45 -42.53 3.73
C SER A 351 -8.69 -41.60 2.77
N GLY A 352 -8.04 -40.54 3.26
CA GLY A 352 -7.32 -39.57 2.42
C GLY A 352 -8.20 -38.59 1.63
N SER A 353 -9.53 -38.69 1.73
CA SER A 353 -10.45 -37.65 1.26
C SER A 353 -10.41 -36.46 2.22
N ALA A 354 -9.98 -35.30 1.73
CA ALA A 354 -9.95 -34.08 2.52
C ALA A 354 -11.37 -33.61 2.87
N MET A 355 -11.58 -33.27 4.15
CA MET A 355 -12.78 -32.60 4.69
C MET A 355 -14.08 -33.40 4.53
N GLY A 356 -14.34 -34.34 5.45
CA GLY A 356 -15.64 -35.03 5.59
C GLY A 356 -16.76 -34.08 6.06
N ASN A 357 -17.79 -34.62 6.72
CA ASN A 357 -18.86 -33.80 7.29
C ASN A 357 -18.32 -32.93 8.44
N LEU A 358 -18.17 -31.63 8.20
CA LEU A 358 -17.57 -30.70 9.17
C LEU A 358 -18.47 -30.48 10.39
N PHE A 359 -19.79 -30.61 10.24
CA PHE A 359 -20.72 -30.56 11.38
C PHE A 359 -20.50 -31.71 12.35
N GLU A 360 -20.20 -32.92 11.84
CA GLU A 360 -19.89 -34.07 12.69
C GLU A 360 -18.55 -33.92 13.40
N VAL A 361 -17.55 -33.32 12.73
CA VAL A 361 -16.25 -33.05 13.37
C VAL A 361 -16.42 -32.05 14.51
N ILE A 362 -17.08 -30.91 14.25
CA ILE A 362 -17.32 -29.87 15.27
C ILE A 362 -18.17 -30.42 16.43
N ARG A 363 -19.11 -31.33 16.17
CA ARG A 363 -19.91 -31.97 17.23
C ARG A 363 -19.08 -32.86 18.17
N LYS A 364 -17.94 -33.39 17.71
CA LYS A 364 -17.04 -34.22 18.53
C LYS A 364 -16.13 -33.37 19.43
N GLY A 365 -15.87 -32.11 19.08
CA GLY A 365 -15.08 -31.18 19.86
C GLY A 365 -14.69 -29.93 19.08
N ASP A 366 -14.21 -28.91 19.81
CA ASP A 366 -13.79 -27.65 19.23
C ASP A 366 -12.60 -27.83 18.26
N VAL A 367 -12.61 -27.07 17.17
CA VAL A 367 -11.56 -27.09 16.15
C VAL A 367 -10.89 -25.73 16.09
N LEU A 368 -9.58 -25.69 16.37
CA LEU A 368 -8.76 -24.48 16.26
C LEU A 368 -7.96 -24.50 14.94
N LEU A 369 -8.04 -23.40 14.19
CA LEU A 369 -7.21 -23.16 13.01
C LEU A 369 -6.15 -22.10 13.32
N HIS A 370 -4.87 -22.47 13.21
CA HIS A 370 -3.73 -21.58 13.40
C HIS A 370 -3.18 -21.12 12.05
N GLN A 371 -3.57 -19.92 11.62
CA GLN A 371 -3.10 -19.31 10.37
C GLN A 371 -1.79 -18.55 10.58
N PRO A 372 -0.90 -18.47 9.56
CA PRO A 372 -1.03 -19.03 8.21
C PRO A 372 -0.60 -20.51 8.09
N PHE A 373 -0.25 -21.17 9.20
CA PHE A 373 0.28 -22.54 9.18
C PHE A 373 -0.73 -23.61 8.75
N GLN A 374 -2.01 -23.35 9.02
CA GLN A 374 -3.14 -24.17 8.61
C GLN A 374 -4.01 -23.41 7.61
N SER A 375 -4.56 -24.15 6.65
CA SER A 375 -5.36 -23.59 5.57
C SER A 375 -6.64 -22.91 6.06
N PHE A 376 -7.05 -21.83 5.41
CA PHE A 376 -8.38 -21.21 5.57
C PHE A 376 -9.49 -22.04 4.90
N MET A 377 -9.13 -22.99 4.01
CA MET A 377 -10.08 -23.79 3.23
C MET A 377 -11.17 -24.50 4.04
N PRO A 378 -10.94 -25.03 5.27
CA PRO A 378 -12.01 -25.61 6.09
C PRO A 378 -13.15 -24.65 6.39
N VAL A 379 -12.89 -23.35 6.54
CA VAL A 379 -13.94 -22.34 6.78
C VAL A 379 -14.80 -22.18 5.53
N VAL A 380 -14.17 -22.14 4.35
CA VAL A 380 -14.87 -22.06 3.06
C VAL A 380 -15.70 -23.32 2.82
N GLU A 381 -15.14 -24.49 3.11
CA GLU A 381 -15.84 -25.77 2.96
C GLU A 381 -16.99 -25.91 3.98
N PHE A 382 -16.81 -25.45 5.22
CA PHE A 382 -17.88 -25.42 6.21
C PHE A 382 -19.07 -24.59 5.74
N LEU A 383 -18.79 -23.40 5.20
CA LEU A 383 -19.82 -22.55 4.64
C LEU A 383 -20.47 -23.16 3.39
N ARG A 384 -19.70 -23.86 2.56
CA ARG A 384 -20.21 -24.59 1.40
C ARG A 384 -21.17 -25.70 1.82
N GLN A 385 -20.79 -26.55 2.77
CA GLN A 385 -21.68 -27.58 3.33
C GLN A 385 -22.93 -26.93 3.94
N ALA A 386 -22.77 -25.85 4.71
CA ALA A 386 -23.89 -25.12 5.30
C ALA A 386 -24.86 -24.53 4.26
N SER A 387 -24.35 -24.07 3.11
CA SER A 387 -25.20 -23.55 2.02
C SER A 387 -26.04 -24.64 1.34
N GLN A 388 -25.59 -25.91 1.38
CA GLN A 388 -26.21 -27.03 0.66
C GLN A 388 -27.06 -27.93 1.57
N ASP A 389 -26.71 -28.04 2.85
CA ASP A 389 -27.36 -28.95 3.80
C ASP A 389 -28.82 -28.52 4.07
N PRO A 390 -29.83 -29.38 3.80
CA PRO A 390 -31.23 -29.06 4.07
C PRO A 390 -31.55 -28.82 5.55
N GLN A 391 -30.71 -29.29 6.48
CA GLN A 391 -30.90 -29.11 7.93
C GLN A 391 -30.43 -27.74 8.43
N VAL A 392 -29.63 -27.00 7.65
CA VAL A 392 -29.20 -25.65 8.01
C VAL A 392 -30.31 -24.65 7.71
N LEU A 393 -30.81 -24.00 8.76
CA LEU A 393 -31.90 -23.02 8.67
C LEU A 393 -31.38 -21.60 8.42
N ALA A 394 -30.30 -21.22 9.09
CA ALA A 394 -29.78 -19.85 9.08
C ALA A 394 -28.25 -19.81 9.09
N ILE A 395 -27.68 -18.76 8.49
CA ILE A 395 -26.25 -18.46 8.49
C ILE A 395 -26.09 -16.99 8.89
N ARG A 396 -25.30 -16.73 9.94
CA ARG A 396 -24.97 -15.38 10.39
C ARG A 396 -23.46 -15.16 10.33
N MET A 397 -23.02 -14.07 9.71
CA MET A 397 -21.59 -13.81 9.52
C MET A 397 -21.28 -12.31 9.55
N THR A 398 -20.11 -11.96 10.06
CA THR A 398 -19.56 -10.61 9.99
C THR A 398 -18.50 -10.56 8.90
N LEU A 399 -18.55 -9.54 8.04
CA LEU A 399 -17.58 -9.24 6.99
C LEU A 399 -16.92 -7.89 7.28
N TYR A 400 -15.65 -7.93 7.70
CA TYR A 400 -14.86 -6.72 7.93
C TYR A 400 -14.12 -6.28 6.66
N ARG A 401 -13.26 -7.17 6.12
CA ARG A 401 -12.54 -6.95 4.86
C ARG A 401 -12.63 -8.20 3.99
N THR A 402 -13.27 -8.06 2.84
CA THR A 402 -13.37 -9.14 1.86
C THR A 402 -13.05 -8.59 0.49
N GLY A 403 -12.23 -9.32 -0.28
CA GLY A 403 -11.95 -8.96 -1.66
C GLY A 403 -13.23 -8.95 -2.51
N ALA A 404 -13.23 -8.16 -3.59
CA ALA A 404 -14.36 -8.06 -4.51
C ALA A 404 -14.82 -9.42 -5.07
N ASP A 405 -13.90 -10.37 -5.22
CA ASP A 405 -14.14 -11.75 -5.66
C ASP A 405 -14.10 -12.75 -4.48
N SER A 406 -14.87 -12.47 -3.42
CA SER A 406 -14.90 -13.32 -2.22
C SER A 406 -15.74 -14.58 -2.42
N ALA A 407 -15.08 -15.76 -2.37
CA ALA A 407 -15.75 -17.05 -2.37
C ALA A 407 -16.75 -17.21 -1.20
N ILE A 408 -16.49 -16.57 -0.06
CA ILE A 408 -17.42 -16.54 1.09
C ILE A 408 -18.72 -15.84 0.71
N VAL A 409 -18.65 -14.70 0.03
CA VAL A 409 -19.84 -13.94 -0.39
C VAL A 409 -20.67 -14.73 -1.41
N ASP A 410 -20.02 -15.41 -2.35
CA ASP A 410 -20.76 -16.25 -3.30
C ASP A 410 -21.45 -17.45 -2.64
N LEU A 411 -20.85 -18.05 -1.62
CA LEU A 411 -21.49 -19.12 -0.84
C LEU A 411 -22.67 -18.61 -0.01
N LEU A 412 -22.55 -17.42 0.60
CA LEU A 412 -23.66 -16.78 1.32
C LEU A 412 -24.82 -16.45 0.37
N ARG A 413 -24.53 -15.93 -0.82
CA ARG A 413 -25.55 -15.69 -1.86
C ARG A 413 -26.25 -16.99 -2.26
N GLN A 414 -25.50 -18.06 -2.48
CA GLN A 414 -26.08 -19.38 -2.81
C GLN A 414 -26.98 -19.90 -1.69
N ALA A 415 -26.57 -19.72 -0.42
CA ALA A 415 -27.39 -20.10 0.74
C ALA A 415 -28.72 -19.32 0.77
N ALA A 416 -28.68 -18.00 0.55
CA ALA A 416 -29.86 -17.15 0.52
C ALA A 416 -30.83 -17.54 -0.62
N ILE A 417 -30.30 -17.76 -1.84
CA ILE A 417 -31.09 -18.22 -3.00
C ILE A 417 -31.76 -19.58 -2.74
N ARG A 418 -31.12 -20.45 -1.93
CA ARG A 418 -31.68 -21.74 -1.51
C ARG A 418 -32.70 -21.63 -0.36
N GLY A 419 -33.08 -20.42 0.03
CA GLY A 419 -34.11 -20.15 1.04
C GLY A 419 -33.63 -20.22 2.49
N LYS A 420 -32.31 -20.20 2.74
CA LYS A 420 -31.76 -20.11 4.10
C LYS A 420 -31.83 -18.67 4.59
N GLU A 421 -32.06 -18.48 5.88
CA GLU A 421 -32.02 -17.15 6.50
C GLU A 421 -30.56 -16.71 6.63
N VAL A 422 -30.09 -15.87 5.71
CA VAL A 422 -28.71 -15.36 5.72
C VAL A 422 -28.72 -13.94 6.28
N THR A 423 -27.99 -13.71 7.37
CA THR A 423 -27.76 -12.38 7.95
C THR A 423 -26.28 -12.04 7.91
N VAL A 424 -25.92 -10.89 7.35
CA VAL A 424 -24.53 -10.47 7.22
C VAL A 424 -24.36 -9.08 7.80
N VAL A 425 -23.41 -8.93 8.73
CA VAL A 425 -22.96 -7.61 9.18
C VAL A 425 -21.77 -7.19 8.32
N VAL A 426 -21.87 -6.06 7.62
CA VAL A 426 -20.79 -5.55 6.75
C VAL A 426 -20.25 -4.26 7.34
N GLU A 427 -18.94 -4.23 7.62
CA GLU A 427 -18.24 -3.01 8.04
C GLU A 427 -17.86 -2.18 6.82
N LEU A 428 -18.70 -1.21 6.46
CA LEU A 428 -18.45 -0.36 5.30
C LEU A 428 -17.21 0.54 5.50
N ARG A 429 -16.82 0.86 6.74
CA ARG A 429 -15.71 1.77 7.07
C ARG A 429 -14.37 1.05 7.24
N ALA A 430 -14.27 -0.17 6.76
CA ALA A 430 -13.00 -0.88 6.72
C ALA A 430 -12.05 -0.16 5.77
N ARG A 431 -10.95 0.39 6.33
CA ARG A 431 -10.04 1.27 5.59
C ARG A 431 -9.51 0.60 4.32
N PHE A 432 -9.61 1.30 3.20
CA PHE A 432 -9.13 0.88 1.85
C PHE A 432 -9.95 -0.22 1.16
N ASP A 433 -10.98 -0.76 1.81
CA ASP A 433 -11.84 -1.83 1.28
C ASP A 433 -13.29 -1.37 1.10
N GLU A 434 -13.56 -0.06 1.22
CA GLU A 434 -14.91 0.48 1.31
C GLU A 434 -15.71 0.25 0.01
N GLU A 435 -15.11 0.53 -1.15
CA GLU A 435 -15.74 0.29 -2.47
C GLU A 435 -16.07 -1.20 -2.68
N ALA A 436 -15.17 -2.10 -2.27
CA ALA A 436 -15.39 -3.53 -2.34
C ALA A 436 -16.54 -3.96 -1.41
N ASN A 437 -16.57 -3.47 -0.17
CA ASN A 437 -17.60 -3.80 0.80
C ASN A 437 -18.99 -3.30 0.37
N ILE A 438 -19.10 -2.11 -0.25
CA ILE A 438 -20.35 -1.60 -0.84
C ILE A 438 -20.86 -2.53 -1.95
N SER A 439 -19.98 -2.94 -2.87
CA SER A 439 -20.34 -3.86 -3.95
C SER A 439 -20.79 -5.22 -3.43
N LEU A 440 -20.11 -5.76 -2.42
CA LEU A 440 -20.46 -7.05 -1.81
C LEU A 440 -21.79 -6.99 -1.05
N ALA A 441 -22.05 -5.90 -0.31
CA ALA A 441 -23.32 -5.69 0.37
C ALA A 441 -24.49 -5.69 -0.62
N THR A 442 -24.34 -4.96 -1.73
CA THR A 442 -25.35 -4.90 -2.81
C THR A 442 -25.64 -6.30 -3.36
N ARG A 443 -24.59 -7.07 -3.71
CA ARG A 443 -24.72 -8.44 -4.23
C ARG A 443 -25.40 -9.42 -3.27
N LEU A 444 -25.23 -9.22 -1.95
CA LEU A 444 -25.87 -10.02 -0.91
C LEU A 444 -27.36 -9.68 -0.76
N GLN A 445 -27.70 -8.39 -0.76
CA GLN A 445 -29.09 -7.92 -0.71
C GLN A 445 -29.90 -8.42 -1.92
N GLU A 446 -29.33 -8.32 -3.13
CA GLU A 446 -29.95 -8.84 -4.35
C GLU A 446 -30.23 -10.35 -4.30
N ALA A 447 -29.43 -11.11 -3.55
CA ALA A 447 -29.62 -12.54 -3.36
C ALA A 447 -30.63 -12.89 -2.24
N GLY A 448 -31.21 -11.89 -1.56
CA GLY A 448 -32.17 -12.06 -0.48
C GLY A 448 -31.56 -12.20 0.91
N ALA A 449 -30.25 -11.92 1.08
CA ALA A 449 -29.64 -11.88 2.41
C ALA A 449 -30.00 -10.59 3.15
N HIS A 450 -30.19 -10.68 4.47
CA HIS A 450 -30.39 -9.54 5.34
C HIS A 450 -29.02 -8.92 5.69
N VAL A 451 -28.71 -7.79 5.06
CA VAL A 451 -27.45 -7.07 5.29
C VAL A 451 -27.66 -5.96 6.31
N VAL A 452 -26.80 -5.92 7.33
CA VAL A 452 -26.77 -4.91 8.38
C VAL A 452 -25.43 -4.17 8.32
N TYR A 453 -25.47 -2.84 8.38
CA TYR A 453 -24.28 -2.00 8.30
C TYR A 453 -23.85 -1.56 9.69
N GLY A 454 -22.93 -2.31 10.32
CA GLY A 454 -22.36 -1.98 11.64
C GLY A 454 -23.37 -1.55 12.71
N VAL A 455 -22.88 -0.85 13.73
CA VAL A 455 -23.70 -0.08 14.69
C VAL A 455 -23.13 1.33 14.72
N VAL A 456 -23.98 2.35 14.67
CA VAL A 456 -23.53 3.76 14.73
C VAL A 456 -22.65 3.98 15.97
N GLY A 457 -21.49 4.61 15.79
CA GLY A 457 -20.47 4.80 16.82
C GLY A 457 -19.58 3.59 17.13
N TYR A 458 -19.83 2.42 16.55
CA TYR A 458 -19.08 1.18 16.85
C TYR A 458 -18.62 0.44 15.59
N LYS A 459 -17.34 0.09 15.57
CA LYS A 459 -16.77 -0.78 14.52
C LYS A 459 -16.94 -2.25 14.88
N THR A 460 -17.33 -3.06 13.91
CA THR A 460 -17.43 -4.51 14.08
C THR A 460 -16.16 -5.18 13.54
N HIS A 461 -15.10 -5.25 14.38
CA HIS A 461 -13.78 -5.79 14.02
C HIS A 461 -13.59 -7.25 14.44
#